data_AF-A0A973K1K0-F1
#
_entry.id   AF-A0A973K1K0-F1
#
_cell.length_a   1.000
_cell.length_b   1.000
_cell.length_c   1.000
_cell.angle_alpha   90.00
_cell.angle_beta   90.00
_cell.angle_gamma   90.00
#
_symmetry.space_group_name_H-M   'P 1'
#
loop_
_entity.id
_entity.type
_entity.pdbx_description
1 polymer ?
#
loop_
_entity_poly.entity_id
_entity_poly.type
_entity_poly.pdbx_seq_one_letter_code
_entity_poly.pdbx_strand_id
1 'polypeptide(L)'
;MERARERASTTGSALELLVHGVGGTTPEKMLDDPRTVRITGDDTAAVFRRAEDVDADTGRPRDPRPEPVPEAYVWCNLTSGNSSRALWLLLLPFMVVNLAHWMRPAARGRTRTVRLYGLLVRLAALTLTVLLVAAVCEVALDLTAWQCAGTRACADRHSWLGFLSPTVSDGGWWSGPGRRLALSALLPAALTALLWYLSHRTWNAYESQQPLARPAEHEEDTARTALGRPGFWYGRRLVARLRAAHTAAALLT
;
A
#
# COMPACT_ATOMS: atom_id res chain seq x y z
N MET A 1 20.69 31.45 -20.33
CA MET A 1 21.49 30.44 -19.61
C MET A 1 22.11 31.00 -18.33
N GLU A 2 22.58 32.25 -18.34
CA GLU A 2 23.21 32.92 -17.18
C GLU A 2 22.25 33.13 -15.99
N ARG A 3 21.01 33.58 -16.24
CA ARG A 3 19.99 33.77 -15.19
C ARG A 3 19.51 32.48 -14.50
N ALA A 4 19.72 31.31 -15.11
CA ALA A 4 19.40 30.02 -14.50
C ALA A 4 20.52 29.55 -13.55
N ARG A 5 21.76 29.99 -13.79
CA ARG A 5 22.90 29.75 -12.88
C ARG A 5 22.83 30.62 -11.62
N GLU A 6 22.34 31.86 -11.73
CA GLU A 6 22.18 32.75 -10.56
C GLU A 6 21.10 32.27 -9.57
N ARG A 7 19.99 31.67 -10.04
CA ARG A 7 18.95 31.13 -9.14
C ARG A 7 19.41 29.90 -8.34
N ALA A 8 20.43 29.17 -8.81
CA ALA A 8 20.99 28.03 -8.10
C ALA A 8 21.90 28.45 -6.92
N SER A 9 22.23 29.73 -6.77
CA SER A 9 23.15 30.19 -5.72
C SER A 9 22.49 30.39 -4.35
N THR A 10 21.17 30.19 -4.23
CA THR A 10 20.42 30.38 -2.96
C THR A 10 19.57 29.18 -2.53
N THR A 11 19.62 28.08 -3.28
CA THR A 11 18.93 26.81 -2.97
C THR A 11 19.96 25.68 -3.03
N GLY A 12 19.79 24.63 -2.22
CA GLY A 12 20.79 23.57 -2.00
C GLY A 12 21.35 22.89 -3.25
N SER A 13 22.31 21.99 -3.06
CA SER A 13 22.94 21.23 -4.15
C SER A 13 21.88 20.57 -5.05
N ALA A 14 22.06 20.65 -6.37
CA ALA A 14 21.19 19.96 -7.32
C ALA A 14 21.37 18.44 -7.14
N LEU A 15 20.28 17.68 -7.13
CA LEU A 15 20.30 16.21 -6.96
C LEU A 15 19.91 15.51 -8.26
N GLU A 16 20.56 14.40 -8.58
CA GLU A 16 20.21 13.49 -9.68
C GLU A 16 19.75 12.15 -9.11
N LEU A 17 18.50 11.76 -9.37
CA LEU A 17 17.97 10.47 -8.92
C LEU A 17 18.15 9.39 -9.99
N LEU A 18 19.08 8.48 -9.75
CA LEU A 18 19.31 7.29 -10.56
C LEU A 18 18.32 6.20 -10.15
N VAL A 19 17.60 5.64 -11.13
CA VAL A 19 16.60 4.59 -10.92
C VAL A 19 16.88 3.42 -11.86
N HIS A 20 17.06 2.23 -11.30
CA HIS A 20 17.34 1.03 -12.08
C HIS A 20 16.06 0.42 -12.69
N GLY A 21 16.22 -0.34 -13.79
CA GLY A 21 15.15 -1.14 -14.39
C GLY A 21 14.80 -2.41 -13.60
N VAL A 22 13.88 -3.21 -14.12
CA VAL A 22 13.30 -4.38 -13.41
C VAL A 22 14.33 -5.49 -13.08
N GLY A 23 15.46 -5.54 -13.78
CA GLY A 23 16.54 -6.52 -13.52
C GLY A 23 17.28 -6.33 -12.19
N GLY A 24 17.05 -5.22 -11.50
CA GLY A 24 17.75 -4.88 -10.27
C GLY A 24 19.20 -4.46 -10.49
N THR A 25 19.78 -3.82 -9.48
CA THR A 25 21.21 -3.50 -9.41
C THR A 25 21.56 -3.17 -7.95
N THR A 26 22.85 -2.97 -7.66
CA THR A 26 23.32 -2.55 -6.34
C THR A 26 23.62 -1.05 -6.34
N PRO A 27 23.55 -0.37 -5.19
CA PRO A 27 23.85 1.05 -5.12
C PRO A 27 25.30 1.34 -5.55
N GLU A 28 26.25 0.43 -5.29
CA GLU A 28 27.65 0.59 -5.69
C GLU A 28 27.80 0.66 -7.21
N LYS A 29 27.04 -0.17 -7.93
CA LYS A 29 27.03 -0.18 -9.40
C LYS A 29 26.32 1.03 -9.98
N MET A 30 25.28 1.54 -9.33
CA MET A 30 24.57 2.74 -9.78
C MET A 30 25.40 4.00 -9.58
N LEU A 31 26.09 4.08 -8.45
CA LEU A 31 26.88 5.24 -8.07
C LEU A 31 28.33 5.16 -8.54
N ASP A 32 28.75 4.02 -9.11
CA ASP A 32 30.15 3.72 -9.46
C ASP A 32 31.12 3.99 -8.29
N ASP A 33 30.69 3.63 -7.07
CA ASP A 33 31.46 3.85 -5.85
C ASP A 33 31.25 2.67 -4.88
N PRO A 34 32.33 2.04 -4.36
CA PRO A 34 32.21 0.95 -3.41
C PRO A 34 31.74 1.37 -2.00
N ARG A 35 31.77 2.66 -1.68
CA ARG A 35 31.40 3.23 -0.37
C ARG A 35 30.09 3.97 -0.48
N THR A 36 29.00 3.20 -0.48
CA THR A 36 27.64 3.77 -0.47
C THR A 36 27.07 3.84 0.94
N VAL A 37 26.24 4.85 1.19
CA VAL A 37 25.56 5.08 2.46
C VAL A 37 24.07 5.21 2.20
N ARG A 38 23.26 4.46 2.94
CA ARG A 38 21.79 4.60 2.92
C ARG A 38 21.39 5.90 3.60
N ILE A 39 20.79 6.81 2.84
CA ILE A 39 20.32 8.11 3.32
C ILE A 39 18.90 8.01 3.88
N THR A 40 18.03 7.27 3.21
CA THR A 40 16.65 7.08 3.62
C THR A 40 16.07 5.77 3.08
N GLY A 41 14.93 5.35 3.63
CA GLY A 41 14.26 4.09 3.31
C GLY A 41 14.68 2.94 4.22
N ASP A 42 14.40 1.72 3.75
CA ASP A 42 14.58 0.49 4.51
C ASP A 42 15.30 -0.59 3.68
N ASP A 43 15.27 -1.85 4.13
CA ASP A 43 15.91 -2.95 3.41
C ASP A 43 15.13 -3.38 2.15
N THR A 44 13.91 -2.87 1.96
CA THR A 44 13.05 -3.18 0.81
C THR A 44 13.21 -2.17 -0.31
N ALA A 45 13.22 -0.88 0.03
CA ALA A 45 13.53 0.19 -0.91
C ALA A 45 14.21 1.35 -0.19
N ALA A 46 15.31 1.82 -0.75
CA ALA A 46 16.13 2.85 -0.12
C ALA A 46 16.85 3.73 -1.14
N VAL A 47 17.18 4.93 -0.69
CA VAL A 47 18.01 5.89 -1.42
C VAL A 47 19.41 5.85 -0.82
N PHE A 48 20.40 5.71 -1.69
CA PHE A 48 21.81 5.66 -1.34
C PHE A 48 22.55 6.84 -1.97
N ARG A 49 23.58 7.32 -1.29
CA ARG A 49 24.57 8.26 -1.83
C ARG A 49 25.96 7.69 -1.68
N ARG A 50 26.93 8.29 -2.38
CA ARG A 50 28.35 8.07 -2.11
C ARG A 50 28.68 8.59 -0.72
N ALA A 51 29.62 7.96 -0.02
CA ALA A 51 30.02 8.37 1.32
C ALA A 51 30.53 9.83 1.38
N GLU A 52 31.09 10.34 0.28
CA GLU A 52 31.56 11.73 0.17
C GLU A 52 30.44 12.78 -0.01
N ASP A 53 29.24 12.32 -0.35
CA ASP A 53 28.09 13.17 -0.72
C ASP A 53 26.96 13.13 0.33
N VAL A 54 27.17 12.45 1.46
CA VAL A 54 26.19 12.34 2.55
C VAL A 54 25.75 13.72 3.06
N ASP A 55 26.71 14.64 3.21
CA ASP A 55 26.47 15.98 3.78
C ASP A 55 25.97 17.02 2.75
N ALA A 56 25.67 16.60 1.51
CA ALA A 56 25.26 17.50 0.43
C ALA A 56 24.03 18.37 0.74
N ASP A 57 23.15 17.93 1.65
CA ASP A 57 21.95 18.67 2.09
C ASP A 57 22.18 19.61 3.27
N THR A 58 23.29 19.43 4.01
CA THR A 58 23.55 20.19 5.26
C THR A 58 24.15 21.57 5.03
N GLY A 59 24.33 21.97 3.76
CA GLY A 59 24.71 23.32 3.40
C GLY A 59 26.13 23.72 3.84
N ARG A 60 27.02 22.77 4.17
CA ARG A 60 28.45 23.09 4.20
C ARG A 60 28.84 23.49 2.77
N PRO A 61 29.26 24.75 2.53
CA PRO A 61 29.66 25.17 1.21
C PRO A 61 31.00 24.50 0.90
N ARG A 62 30.95 23.26 0.45
CA ARG A 62 31.95 22.80 -0.51
C ARG A 62 31.61 23.55 -1.79
N ASP A 63 32.63 24.07 -2.47
CA ASP A 63 32.49 24.90 -3.67
C ASP A 63 31.30 24.47 -4.53
N PRO A 64 30.54 25.42 -5.13
CA PRO A 64 29.41 25.11 -5.99
C PRO A 64 29.82 24.04 -7.00
N ARG A 65 29.44 22.79 -6.76
CA ARG A 65 29.79 21.71 -7.66
C ARG A 65 28.98 21.95 -8.94
N PRO A 66 29.62 21.98 -10.11
CA PRO A 66 28.93 22.18 -11.37
C PRO A 66 27.99 21.00 -11.71
N GLU A 67 28.20 19.84 -11.07
CA GLU A 67 27.48 18.60 -11.32
C GLU A 67 26.46 18.30 -10.21
N PRO A 68 25.27 17.78 -10.55
CA PRO A 68 24.31 17.28 -9.58
C PRO A 68 24.89 16.15 -8.73
N VAL A 69 24.45 16.04 -7.47
CA VAL A 69 24.81 14.95 -6.58
C VAL A 69 23.96 13.71 -6.93
N PRO A 70 24.58 12.58 -7.32
CA PRO A 70 23.84 11.38 -7.71
C PRO A 70 23.32 10.61 -6.48
N GLU A 71 22.06 10.20 -6.56
CA GLU A 71 21.38 9.37 -5.59
C GLU A 71 20.87 8.09 -6.26
N ALA A 72 21.19 6.92 -5.70
CA ALA A 72 20.69 5.66 -6.21
C ALA A 72 19.43 5.24 -5.47
N TYR A 73 18.29 5.18 -6.17
CA TYR A 73 17.08 4.54 -5.66
C TYR A 73 17.08 3.05 -6.00
N VAL A 74 17.27 2.24 -4.98
CA VAL A 74 17.29 0.77 -5.08
C VAL A 74 15.96 0.21 -4.62
N TRP A 75 15.28 -0.50 -5.51
CA TRP A 75 13.90 -0.99 -5.31
C TRP A 75 13.70 -2.46 -5.68
N CYS A 76 14.76 -3.17 -6.06
CA CYS A 76 14.71 -4.58 -6.50
C CYS A 76 14.04 -5.53 -5.50
N ASN A 77 14.18 -5.27 -4.19
CA ASN A 77 13.54 -6.09 -3.16
C ASN A 77 12.00 -5.97 -3.15
N LEU A 78 11.42 -4.95 -3.80
CA LEU A 78 9.97 -4.86 -4.07
C LEU A 78 9.46 -5.88 -5.09
N THR A 79 10.34 -6.51 -5.89
CA THR A 79 9.95 -7.49 -6.93
C THR A 79 10.56 -8.89 -6.73
N SER A 80 11.65 -9.04 -5.96
CA SER A 80 12.34 -10.34 -5.75
C SER A 80 12.26 -10.99 -4.35
N GLY A 81 11.80 -10.28 -3.31
CA GLY A 81 11.63 -10.79 -1.92
C GLY A 81 10.60 -11.91 -1.61
N ASN A 82 10.28 -12.00 -0.31
CA ASN A 82 9.76 -13.13 0.49
C ASN A 82 8.57 -13.97 -0.05
N SER A 83 8.47 -15.24 0.39
CA SER A 83 7.43 -16.24 0.05
C SER A 83 6.00 -15.80 0.41
N SER A 84 5.85 -14.89 1.38
CA SER A 84 4.58 -14.22 1.70
C SER A 84 4.00 -13.44 0.51
N ARG A 85 4.77 -13.24 -0.57
CA ARG A 85 4.25 -12.72 -1.83
C ARG A 85 3.15 -13.55 -2.46
N ALA A 86 3.10 -14.86 -2.23
CA ALA A 86 2.01 -15.68 -2.75
C ALA A 86 0.63 -15.21 -2.26
N LEU A 87 0.56 -14.65 -1.05
CA LEU A 87 -0.67 -14.07 -0.49
C LEU A 87 -1.17 -12.85 -1.29
N TRP A 88 -0.33 -12.22 -2.11
CA TRP A 88 -0.76 -11.13 -2.99
C TRP A 88 -1.71 -11.58 -4.08
N LEU A 89 -1.75 -12.86 -4.43
CA LEU A 89 -2.72 -13.36 -5.41
C LEU A 89 -4.16 -13.15 -4.93
N LEU A 90 -4.41 -13.24 -3.62
CA LEU A 90 -5.71 -12.92 -3.02
C LEU A 90 -6.05 -11.42 -3.16
N LEU A 91 -5.03 -10.56 -3.15
CA LEU A 91 -5.17 -9.11 -3.28
C LEU A 91 -5.01 -8.61 -4.72
N LEU A 92 -4.76 -9.50 -5.68
CA LEU A 92 -4.57 -9.16 -7.09
C LEU A 92 -5.74 -8.35 -7.67
N PRO A 93 -7.03 -8.68 -7.38
CA PRO A 93 -8.15 -7.85 -7.86
C PRO A 93 -8.06 -6.41 -7.36
N PHE A 94 -7.63 -6.20 -6.11
CA PHE A 94 -7.43 -4.86 -5.54
C PHE A 94 -6.26 -4.13 -6.20
N MET A 95 -5.17 -4.84 -6.51
CA MET A 95 -4.04 -4.27 -7.25
C MET A 95 -4.47 -3.75 -8.62
N VAL A 96 -5.29 -4.51 -9.34
CA VAL A 96 -5.80 -4.12 -10.66
C VAL A 96 -6.65 -2.85 -10.56
N VAL A 97 -7.55 -2.77 -9.57
CA VAL A 97 -8.36 -1.57 -9.34
C VAL A 97 -7.49 -0.36 -8.93
N ASN A 98 -6.47 -0.57 -8.11
CA ASN A 98 -5.49 0.47 -7.78
C ASN A 98 -4.73 0.94 -9.03
N LEU A 99 -4.29 0.03 -9.90
CA LEU A 99 -3.64 0.38 -11.16
C LEU A 99 -4.58 1.17 -12.09
N ALA A 100 -5.85 0.76 -12.19
CA ALA A 100 -6.85 1.48 -12.97
C ALA A 100 -7.04 2.93 -12.50
N HIS A 101 -6.88 3.21 -11.21
CA HIS A 101 -6.88 4.58 -10.69
C HIS A 101 -5.75 5.43 -11.31
N TRP A 102 -4.55 4.87 -11.40
CA TRP A 102 -3.35 5.53 -11.93
C TRP A 102 -3.34 5.63 -13.46
N MET A 103 -3.94 4.65 -14.15
CA MET A 103 -4.08 4.66 -15.62
C MET A 103 -5.16 5.63 -16.14
N ARG A 104 -5.80 6.42 -15.26
CA ARG A 104 -6.85 7.36 -15.63
C ARG A 104 -6.37 8.35 -16.71
N PRO A 105 -7.05 8.44 -17.87
CA PRO A 105 -6.66 9.38 -18.94
C PRO A 105 -6.67 10.85 -18.50
N ALA A 106 -5.75 11.64 -19.05
CA ALA A 106 -5.72 13.08 -18.86
C ALA A 106 -6.87 13.76 -19.65
N ALA A 107 -8.03 13.93 -19.01
CA ALA A 107 -9.20 14.56 -19.64
C ALA A 107 -9.28 16.05 -19.27
N ARG A 108 -8.66 16.92 -20.09
CA ARG A 108 -8.77 18.39 -19.94
C ARG A 108 -10.23 18.82 -20.18
N GLY A 109 -10.77 19.67 -19.31
CA GLY A 109 -12.14 20.21 -19.43
C GLY A 109 -13.30 19.27 -19.06
N ARG A 110 -13.06 17.99 -18.74
CA ARG A 110 -14.11 17.01 -18.39
C ARG A 110 -14.11 16.62 -16.90
N THR A 111 -14.21 17.61 -16.03
CA THR A 111 -14.13 17.43 -14.56
C THR A 111 -15.15 16.44 -14.01
N ARG A 112 -16.41 16.47 -14.49
CA ARG A 112 -17.46 15.52 -14.07
C ARG A 112 -17.11 14.08 -14.42
N THR A 113 -16.64 13.82 -15.63
CA THR A 113 -16.24 12.48 -16.09
C THR A 113 -15.07 11.94 -15.27
N VAL A 114 -14.06 12.77 -14.98
CA VAL A 114 -12.92 12.40 -14.14
C VAL A 114 -13.36 12.03 -12.72
N ARG A 115 -14.29 12.80 -12.14
CA ARG A 115 -14.86 12.52 -10.82
C ARG A 115 -15.68 11.22 -10.82
N LEU A 116 -16.51 11.01 -11.84
CA LEU A 116 -17.31 9.80 -12.00
C LEU A 116 -16.41 8.55 -12.13
N TYR A 117 -15.38 8.60 -12.97
CA TYR A 117 -14.40 7.50 -13.06
C TYR A 117 -13.76 7.21 -11.71
N GLY A 118 -13.31 8.26 -11.01
CA GLY A 118 -12.74 8.12 -9.67
C GLY A 118 -13.72 7.59 -8.63
N LEU A 119 -15.03 7.84 -8.77
CA LEU A 119 -16.06 7.26 -7.92
C LEU A 119 -16.24 5.78 -8.24
N LEU A 120 -16.39 5.42 -9.51
CA LEU A 120 -16.60 4.03 -9.96
C LEU A 120 -15.43 3.12 -9.56
N VAL A 121 -14.19 3.59 -9.70
CA VAL A 121 -13.01 2.83 -9.25
C VAL A 121 -13.03 2.59 -7.73
N ARG A 122 -13.45 3.59 -6.94
CA ARG A 122 -13.57 3.42 -5.48
C ARG A 122 -14.71 2.49 -5.09
N LEU A 123 -15.85 2.56 -5.77
CA LEU A 123 -16.97 1.64 -5.57
C LEU A 123 -16.57 0.22 -5.95
N ALA A 124 -15.87 0.01 -7.06
CA ALA A 124 -15.35 -1.30 -7.45
C ALA A 124 -14.41 -1.87 -6.38
N ALA A 125 -13.48 -1.06 -5.85
CA ALA A 125 -12.62 -1.48 -4.75
C ALA A 125 -13.43 -1.85 -3.49
N LEU A 126 -14.45 -1.07 -3.14
CA LEU A 126 -15.30 -1.33 -1.98
C LEU A 126 -16.12 -2.61 -2.16
N THR A 127 -16.66 -2.84 -3.36
CA THR A 127 -17.37 -4.07 -3.72
C THR A 127 -16.47 -5.29 -3.59
N LEU A 128 -15.19 -5.21 -4.01
CA LEU A 128 -14.24 -6.29 -3.80
C LEU A 128 -14.01 -6.61 -2.31
N THR A 129 -14.02 -5.59 -1.44
CA THR A 129 -13.95 -5.83 0.02
C THR A 129 -15.17 -6.58 0.52
N VAL A 130 -16.37 -6.16 0.12
CA VAL A 130 -17.61 -6.84 0.50
C VAL A 130 -17.61 -8.28 -0.02
N LEU A 131 -17.24 -8.50 -1.29
CA LEU A 131 -17.19 -9.84 -1.89
C LEU A 131 -16.19 -10.75 -1.19
N LEU A 132 -15.01 -10.23 -0.86
CA LEU A 132 -13.99 -11.00 -0.13
C LEU A 132 -14.50 -11.45 1.25
N VAL A 133 -15.08 -10.53 2.01
CA VAL A 133 -15.59 -10.85 3.36
C VAL A 133 -16.82 -11.75 3.27
N ALA A 134 -17.74 -11.47 2.34
CA ALA A 134 -18.93 -12.28 2.11
C ALA A 134 -18.58 -13.73 1.74
N ALA A 135 -17.57 -13.93 0.89
CA ALA A 135 -17.09 -15.28 0.55
C ALA A 135 -16.56 -16.02 1.78
N VAL A 136 -15.82 -15.33 2.67
CA VAL A 136 -15.37 -15.93 3.93
C VAL A 136 -16.54 -16.21 4.88
N CYS A 137 -17.53 -15.31 4.96
CA CYS A 137 -18.77 -15.54 5.71
C CYS A 137 -19.54 -16.76 5.17
N GLU A 138 -19.67 -16.90 3.85
CA GLU A 138 -20.33 -18.05 3.20
C GLU A 138 -19.63 -19.36 3.59
N VAL A 139 -18.31 -19.43 3.43
CA VAL A 139 -17.55 -20.64 3.78
C VAL A 139 -17.63 -20.95 5.28
N ALA A 140 -17.45 -19.93 6.14
CA ALA A 140 -17.35 -20.12 7.59
C ALA A 140 -18.72 -20.34 8.27
N LEU A 141 -19.71 -19.54 7.92
CA LEU A 141 -21.00 -19.53 8.60
C LEU A 141 -21.97 -20.50 7.94
N ASP A 142 -22.08 -20.47 6.61
CA ASP A 142 -23.05 -21.28 5.89
C ASP A 142 -22.51 -22.69 5.62
N LEU A 143 -21.46 -22.83 4.81
CA LEU A 143 -20.99 -24.15 4.38
C LEU A 143 -20.45 -25.00 5.54
N THR A 144 -19.65 -24.42 6.44
CA THR A 144 -19.02 -25.18 7.53
C THR A 144 -19.87 -25.24 8.80
N ALA A 145 -20.25 -24.10 9.40
CA ALA A 145 -20.97 -24.08 10.67
C ALA A 145 -22.45 -24.46 10.56
N TRP A 146 -23.14 -24.06 9.49
CA TRP A 146 -24.55 -24.33 9.31
C TRP A 146 -24.78 -25.70 8.66
N GLN A 147 -24.28 -25.87 7.44
CA GLN A 147 -24.54 -27.05 6.62
C GLN A 147 -23.72 -28.26 7.05
N CYS A 148 -22.38 -28.18 7.05
CA CYS A 148 -21.54 -29.35 7.33
C CYS A 148 -21.66 -29.81 8.80
N ALA A 149 -21.50 -28.90 9.76
CA ALA A 149 -21.66 -29.26 11.17
C ALA A 149 -23.10 -29.66 11.53
N GLY A 150 -24.11 -29.17 10.79
CA GLY A 150 -25.51 -29.62 10.94
C GLY A 150 -25.81 -30.99 10.35
N THR A 151 -24.95 -31.51 9.48
CA THR A 151 -25.17 -32.75 8.73
C THR A 151 -24.26 -33.86 9.25
N ARG A 152 -24.86 -34.93 9.81
CA ARG A 152 -24.13 -36.06 10.41
C ARG A 152 -23.04 -36.64 9.49
N ALA A 153 -23.38 -36.94 8.23
CA ALA A 153 -22.43 -37.52 7.29
C ALA A 153 -21.22 -36.60 6.97
N CYS A 154 -21.39 -35.27 7.02
CA CYS A 154 -20.30 -34.32 6.79
C CYS A 154 -19.42 -34.18 8.04
N ALA A 155 -20.05 -34.04 9.21
CA ALA A 155 -19.35 -33.96 10.50
C ALA A 155 -18.58 -35.25 10.83
N ASP A 156 -19.11 -36.43 10.50
CA ASP A 156 -18.42 -37.72 10.69
C ASP A 156 -17.16 -37.83 9.80
N ARG A 157 -17.21 -37.30 8.56
CA ARG A 157 -16.06 -37.24 7.65
C ARG A 157 -15.01 -36.23 8.08
N HIS A 158 -15.43 -35.14 8.72
CA HIS A 158 -14.57 -34.07 9.20
C HIS A 158 -14.58 -34.04 10.73
N SER A 159 -13.87 -34.98 11.34
CA SER A 159 -13.85 -35.17 12.81
C SER A 159 -13.48 -33.92 13.61
N TRP A 160 -12.71 -32.99 13.03
CA TRP A 160 -12.39 -31.69 13.61
C TRP A 160 -13.60 -30.76 13.79
N LEU A 161 -14.71 -31.00 13.07
CA LEU A 161 -16.01 -30.34 13.23
C LEU A 161 -16.96 -31.09 14.19
N GLY A 162 -16.59 -32.27 14.67
CA GLY A 162 -17.47 -33.14 15.47
C GLY A 162 -18.01 -32.44 16.72
N PHE A 163 -17.21 -31.61 17.38
CA PHE A 163 -17.61 -30.84 18.57
C PHE A 163 -18.67 -29.74 18.29
N LEU A 164 -18.83 -29.33 17.03
CA LEU A 164 -19.86 -28.39 16.57
C LEU A 164 -21.14 -29.09 16.10
N SER A 165 -21.09 -30.41 15.92
CA SER A 165 -22.21 -31.18 15.39
C SER A 165 -23.09 -31.71 16.51
N PRO A 166 -24.40 -31.45 16.50
CA PRO A 166 -25.32 -31.93 17.53
C PRO A 166 -25.43 -33.46 17.53
N THR A 167 -25.25 -34.09 16.36
CA THR A 167 -25.36 -35.55 16.20
C THR A 167 -24.09 -36.30 16.55
N VAL A 168 -22.93 -35.65 16.48
CA VAL A 168 -21.62 -36.28 16.77
C VAL A 168 -21.17 -36.01 18.20
N SER A 169 -21.53 -34.85 18.75
CA SER A 169 -21.19 -34.45 20.13
C SER A 169 -22.28 -34.75 21.16
N ASP A 170 -23.33 -35.49 20.77
CA ASP A 170 -24.51 -35.79 21.62
C ASP A 170 -25.11 -34.55 22.28
N GLY A 171 -25.23 -33.46 21.52
CA GLY A 171 -25.74 -32.18 22.03
C GLY A 171 -24.74 -31.38 22.89
N GLY A 172 -23.45 -31.50 22.61
CA GLY A 172 -22.39 -30.79 23.31
C GLY A 172 -22.55 -29.26 23.32
N TRP A 173 -21.87 -28.59 24.26
CA TRP A 173 -22.05 -27.14 24.51
C TRP A 173 -21.96 -26.25 23.25
N TRP A 174 -21.06 -26.59 22.33
CA TRP A 174 -20.82 -25.82 21.11
C TRP A 174 -21.74 -26.19 19.94
N SER A 175 -22.53 -27.26 20.04
CA SER A 175 -23.39 -27.71 18.95
C SER A 175 -24.66 -26.88 18.75
N GLY A 176 -24.98 -26.01 19.73
CA GLY A 176 -26.09 -25.08 19.63
C GLY A 176 -25.93 -24.14 18.43
N PRO A 177 -26.97 -23.94 17.59
CA PRO A 177 -26.87 -23.18 16.35
C PRO A 177 -26.23 -21.80 16.50
N GLY A 178 -26.61 -21.03 17.53
CA GLY A 178 -26.03 -19.72 17.79
C GLY A 178 -24.54 -19.75 18.19
N ARG A 179 -24.11 -20.78 18.92
CA ARG A 179 -22.73 -20.87 19.44
C ARG A 179 -21.74 -21.30 18.37
N ARG A 180 -22.09 -22.29 17.55
CA ARG A 180 -21.25 -22.69 16.41
C ARG A 180 -21.12 -21.56 15.37
N LEU A 181 -22.20 -20.83 15.11
CA LEU A 181 -22.15 -19.65 14.23
C LEU A 181 -21.28 -18.53 14.84
N ALA A 182 -21.42 -18.27 16.15
CA ALA A 182 -20.58 -17.29 16.84
C ALA A 182 -19.09 -17.67 16.82
N LEU A 183 -18.76 -18.95 16.99
CA LEU A 183 -17.39 -19.44 16.88
C LEU A 183 -16.85 -19.27 15.46
N SER A 184 -17.62 -19.64 14.45
CA SER A 184 -17.19 -19.50 13.06
C SER A 184 -17.11 -18.05 12.59
N ALA A 185 -17.87 -17.13 13.19
CA ALA A 185 -17.76 -15.69 12.94
C ALA A 185 -16.38 -15.12 13.34
N LEU A 186 -15.59 -15.84 14.15
CA LEU A 186 -14.22 -15.46 14.44
C LEU A 186 -13.35 -15.41 13.17
N LEU A 187 -13.64 -16.23 12.15
CA LEU A 187 -12.85 -16.27 10.92
C LEU A 187 -13.00 -14.98 10.08
N PRO A 188 -14.21 -14.53 9.67
CA PRO A 188 -14.37 -13.25 8.98
C PRO A 188 -14.00 -12.05 9.86
N ALA A 189 -14.21 -12.12 11.19
CA ALA A 189 -13.76 -11.07 12.11
C ALA A 189 -12.23 -10.96 12.16
N ALA A 190 -11.51 -12.09 12.24
CA ALA A 190 -10.06 -12.12 12.23
C ALA A 190 -9.49 -11.62 10.90
N LEU A 191 -10.09 -11.99 9.77
CA LEU A 191 -9.72 -11.45 8.45
C LEU A 191 -9.87 -9.92 8.42
N THR A 192 -11.02 -9.41 8.85
CA THR A 192 -11.30 -7.97 8.88
C THR A 192 -10.33 -7.23 9.80
N ALA A 193 -10.05 -7.78 10.97
CA ALA A 193 -9.08 -7.23 11.92
C ALA A 193 -7.65 -7.22 11.35
N LEU A 194 -7.25 -8.31 10.67
CA LEU A 194 -5.95 -8.40 10.00
C LEU A 194 -5.81 -7.34 8.90
N LEU A 195 -6.81 -7.21 8.02
CA LEU A 195 -6.81 -6.21 6.95
C LEU A 195 -6.79 -4.78 7.51
N TRP A 196 -7.57 -4.51 8.55
CA TRP A 196 -7.54 -3.24 9.27
C TRP A 196 -6.15 -2.94 9.84
N TYR A 197 -5.54 -3.92 10.51
CA TYR A 197 -4.22 -3.79 11.13
C TYR A 197 -3.15 -3.50 10.07
N LEU A 198 -3.11 -4.28 8.98
CA LEU A 198 -2.17 -4.10 7.88
C LEU A 198 -2.34 -2.73 7.22
N SER A 199 -3.59 -2.32 6.97
CA SER A 199 -3.90 -1.02 6.39
C SER A 199 -3.52 0.15 7.32
N HIS A 200 -3.70 -0.01 8.63
CA HIS A 200 -3.28 1.00 9.61
C HIS A 200 -1.77 1.13 9.68
N ARG A 201 -1.05 0.00 9.70
CA ARG A 201 0.40 -0.04 9.77
C ARG A 201 1.04 0.60 8.55
N THR A 202 0.57 0.26 7.34
CA THR A 202 1.10 0.84 6.09
C THR A 202 0.78 2.32 5.97
N TRP A 203 -0.44 2.73 6.31
CA TRP A 203 -0.82 4.15 6.32
C TRP A 203 0.06 4.98 7.27
N ASN A 204 0.27 4.51 8.52
CA ASN A 204 1.13 5.21 9.46
C ASN A 204 2.59 5.29 8.99
N ALA A 205 3.11 4.23 8.38
CA ALA A 205 4.48 4.21 7.89
C ALA A 205 4.70 5.20 6.73
N TYR A 206 3.84 5.17 5.71
CA TYR A 206 4.04 5.96 4.49
C TYR A 206 3.51 7.41 4.58
N GLU A 207 2.41 7.65 5.30
CA GLU A 207 1.77 8.98 5.36
C GLU A 207 2.19 9.80 6.59
N SER A 208 3.16 9.32 7.37
CA SER A 208 3.77 10.09 8.47
C SER A 208 4.73 11.18 7.96
N GLN A 209 5.23 11.05 6.74
CA GLN A 209 6.14 12.01 6.12
C GLN A 209 5.36 13.25 5.68
N GLN A 210 5.58 14.36 6.39
CA GLN A 210 4.95 15.63 6.03
C GLN A 210 5.68 16.25 4.84
N PRO A 211 4.96 16.88 3.88
CA PRO A 211 5.60 17.64 2.83
C PRO A 211 6.50 18.72 3.42
N LEU A 212 7.68 18.90 2.84
CA LEU A 212 8.52 20.06 3.15
C LEU A 212 7.70 21.33 2.95
N ALA A 213 7.63 22.17 3.99
CA ALA A 213 7.01 23.49 3.91
C ALA A 213 7.90 24.38 3.03
N ARG A 214 7.69 24.34 1.71
CA ARG A 214 8.32 25.33 0.83
C ARG A 214 7.61 26.67 1.00
N PRO A 215 8.36 27.79 1.12
CA PRO A 215 7.80 29.12 0.93
C PRO A 215 7.02 29.14 -0.38
N ALA A 216 5.95 29.93 -0.44
CA ALA A 216 5.19 30.12 -1.67
C ALA A 216 6.06 30.82 -2.72
N GLU A 217 6.93 30.07 -3.39
CA GLU A 217 7.48 30.48 -4.67
C GLU A 217 6.29 30.71 -5.57
N HIS A 218 6.24 31.89 -6.21
CA HIS A 218 5.23 32.20 -7.20
C HIS A 218 5.08 30.99 -8.12
N GLU A 219 3.85 30.52 -8.30
CA GLU A 219 3.48 29.52 -9.31
C GLU A 219 3.85 30.05 -10.70
N GLU A 220 5.15 30.13 -11.01
CA GLU A 220 5.61 30.06 -12.38
C GLU A 220 5.09 28.70 -12.88
N ASP A 221 4.46 28.73 -14.04
CA ASP A 221 3.74 27.66 -14.77
C ASP A 221 4.64 26.44 -15.13
N THR A 222 5.70 26.21 -14.36
CA THR A 222 6.77 25.22 -14.54
C THR A 222 6.44 23.86 -13.94
N ALA A 223 5.43 23.76 -13.06
CA ALA A 223 4.85 22.46 -12.66
C ALA A 223 4.01 21.88 -13.82
N ARG A 224 4.66 21.58 -14.96
CA ARG A 224 4.06 21.01 -16.18
C ARG A 224 3.38 19.66 -15.92
N THR A 225 3.68 18.98 -14.82
CA THR A 225 3.12 17.67 -14.45
C THR A 225 2.49 17.69 -13.06
N ALA A 226 1.37 16.99 -12.89
CA ALA A 226 0.66 16.90 -11.61
C ALA A 226 1.53 16.32 -10.48
N LEU A 227 2.48 15.45 -10.82
CA LEU A 227 3.40 14.77 -9.90
C LEU A 227 4.35 15.72 -9.15
N GLY A 228 4.65 16.88 -9.73
CA GLY A 228 5.55 17.88 -9.15
C GLY A 228 4.85 18.88 -8.22
N ARG A 229 3.52 18.81 -8.07
CA ARG A 229 2.76 19.77 -7.24
C ARG A 229 3.00 19.51 -5.75
N PRO A 230 3.23 20.55 -4.92
CA PRO A 230 3.35 20.40 -3.48
C PRO A 230 2.14 19.65 -2.90
N GLY A 231 2.41 18.65 -2.07
CA GLY A 231 1.37 17.83 -1.43
C GLY A 231 0.67 16.81 -2.35
N PHE A 232 1.06 16.67 -3.62
CA PHE A 232 0.49 15.65 -4.51
C PHE A 232 0.59 14.24 -3.91
N TRP A 233 1.74 13.93 -3.31
CA TRP A 233 2.04 12.63 -2.69
C TRP A 233 1.53 12.51 -1.24
N TYR A 234 0.91 13.55 -0.69
CA TYR A 234 0.43 13.56 0.70
C TYR A 234 -1.08 13.27 0.75
N GLY A 235 -1.41 11.99 0.85
CA GLY A 235 -2.77 11.46 0.81
C GLY A 235 -3.42 11.25 2.18
N ARG A 236 -2.72 11.57 3.28
CA ARG A 236 -3.07 11.16 4.65
C ARG A 236 -4.56 11.18 5.00
N ARG A 237 -5.26 12.29 4.74
CA ARG A 237 -6.71 12.42 5.05
C ARG A 237 -7.60 11.58 4.13
N LEU A 238 -7.28 11.52 2.83
CA LEU A 238 -8.05 10.76 1.86
C LEU A 238 -7.92 9.26 2.12
N VAL A 239 -6.69 8.78 2.31
CA VAL A 239 -6.40 7.37 2.59
C VAL A 239 -7.03 6.94 3.92
N ALA A 240 -7.00 7.81 4.95
CA ALA A 240 -7.68 7.54 6.22
C ALA A 240 -9.19 7.32 6.07
N ARG A 241 -9.87 8.17 5.28
CA ARG A 241 -11.32 8.06 5.02
C ARG A 241 -11.65 6.79 4.24
N LEU A 242 -10.86 6.46 3.21
CA LEU A 242 -11.04 5.23 2.45
C LEU A 242 -10.86 4.00 3.33
N ARG A 243 -9.79 3.93 4.13
CA ARG A 243 -9.56 2.84 5.08
C ARG A 243 -10.74 2.65 6.04
N ALA A 244 -11.26 3.75 6.60
CA ALA A 244 -12.43 3.70 7.47
C ALA A 244 -13.66 3.15 6.74
N ALA A 245 -13.93 3.58 5.50
CA ALA A 245 -15.03 3.08 4.70
C ALA A 245 -14.92 1.57 4.39
N HIS A 246 -13.73 1.09 4.02
CA HIS A 246 -13.50 -0.34 3.79
C HIS A 246 -13.65 -1.17 5.07
N THR A 247 -13.13 -0.67 6.20
CA THR A 247 -13.27 -1.35 7.50
C THR A 247 -14.74 -1.43 7.92
N ALA A 248 -15.50 -0.34 7.77
CA ALA A 248 -16.92 -0.31 8.08
C ALA A 248 -17.72 -1.27 7.19
N ALA A 249 -17.48 -1.27 5.88
CA ALA A 249 -18.16 -2.18 4.96
C ALA A 249 -17.84 -3.64 5.27
N ALA A 250 -16.59 -3.96 5.59
CA ALA A 250 -16.17 -5.31 5.99
C ALA A 250 -16.87 -5.77 7.29
N LEU A 251 -17.04 -4.89 8.28
CA LEU A 251 -17.72 -5.21 9.53
C LEU A 251 -19.25 -5.36 9.38
N LEU A 252 -19.84 -4.71 8.37
CA LEU A 252 -21.27 -4.78 8.06
C LEU A 252 -21.63 -5.98 7.17
N THR A 253 -20.63 -6.71 6.66
CA THR A 253 -20.81 -7.91 5.83
C THR A 253 -20.93 -9.15 6.71
#